data_AF-A0A485B2L6-F1
#
_entry.id   AF-A0A485B2L6-F1
#
_cell.length_a   1.000
_cell.length_b   1.000
_cell.length_c   1.000
_cell.angle_alpha   90.00
_cell.angle_beta   90.00
_cell.angle_gamma   90.00
#
_symmetry.space_group_name_H-M   'P 1'
#
loop_
_entity.id
_entity.type
_entity.pdbx_description
1 polymer ?
#
loop_
_entity_poly.entity_id
_entity_poly.type
_entity_poly.pdbx_seq_one_letter_code
_entity_poly.pdbx_strand_id
1 'polypeptide(L)' 'MICWVNGSPAGMSGFDALPLPQTLLDTLEATTYVADVVTAPVMTPLLTFAQARGCVVQTGPEMALAQMKLDGAVHWRHRS' A
#
# COMPACT_ATOMS: atom_id res chain seq x y z
N MET A 1 -3.44 -17.18 0.91
CA MET A 1 -3.56 -15.74 1.22
C MET A 1 -3.21 -14.98 -0.03
N ILE A 2 -4.13 -14.17 -0.56
CA ILE A 2 -3.91 -13.37 -1.78
C ILE A 2 -3.43 -11.98 -1.33
N CYS A 3 -2.46 -11.43 -2.06
CA CYS A 3 -1.93 -10.09 -1.82
C CYS A 3 -2.15 -9.23 -3.07
N TRP A 4 -2.63 -8.01 -2.85
CA TRP A 4 -2.90 -7.03 -3.89
C TRP A 4 -2.19 -5.72 -3.58
N VAL A 5 -1.41 -5.19 -4.54
CA VAL A 5 -0.53 -4.04 -4.31
C VAL A 5 -0.78 -2.99 -5.38
N ASN A 6 -1.19 -1.79 -4.97
CA ASN A 6 -1.13 -0.62 -5.84
C ASN A 6 0.32 -0.11 -5.88
N GLY A 7 0.97 -0.26 -7.05
CA GLY A 7 2.30 0.26 -7.34
C GLY A 7 2.29 1.51 -8.23
N SER A 8 1.12 2.11 -8.46
CA SER A 8 0.94 3.27 -9.34
C SER A 8 0.72 4.57 -8.54
N PRO A 9 0.75 5.75 -9.19
CA PRO A 9 0.41 7.02 -8.54
C PRO A 9 -1.09 7.19 -8.20
N ALA A 10 -1.97 6.26 -8.60
CA ALA A 10 -3.39 6.36 -8.28
C ALA A 10 -3.60 6.40 -6.75
N GLY A 11 -4.44 7.32 -6.29
CA GLY A 11 -4.64 7.64 -4.87
C GLY A 11 -3.88 8.89 -4.40
N MET A 12 -2.91 9.39 -5.17
CA MET A 12 -2.26 10.69 -4.94
C MET A 12 -3.14 11.85 -5.41
N SER A 13 -2.97 13.02 -4.81
CA SER A 13 -3.62 14.25 -5.28
C SER A 13 -3.22 14.56 -6.73
N GLY A 14 -4.21 14.84 -7.59
CA GLY A 14 -4.00 15.10 -9.02
C GLY A 14 -3.96 13.86 -9.92
N PHE A 15 -4.10 12.66 -9.35
CA PHE A 15 -4.22 11.39 -10.08
C PHE A 15 -5.61 10.75 -9.87
N ASP A 16 -5.88 9.67 -10.59
CA ASP A 16 -7.10 8.88 -10.39
C ASP A 16 -7.20 8.40 -8.93
N ALA A 17 -8.41 8.43 -8.37
CA ALA A 17 -8.62 8.09 -6.96
C ALA A 17 -8.40 6.59 -6.67
N LEU A 18 -8.64 5.72 -7.66
CA LEU A 18 -8.54 4.28 -7.54
C LEU A 18 -7.70 3.71 -8.70
N PRO A 19 -6.86 2.68 -8.46
CA PRO A 19 -6.06 2.04 -9.50
C PRO A 19 -6.86 1.07 -10.38
N LEU A 20 -8.08 0.70 -9.96
CA LEU A 20 -9.00 -0.16 -10.69
C LEU A 20 -10.44 0.35 -10.55
N PRO A 21 -11.32 -0.02 -11.49
CA PRO A 21 -12.76 0.18 -11.34
C PRO A 21 -13.30 -0.41 -10.03
N GLN A 22 -14.23 0.31 -9.41
CA GLN A 22 -14.90 -0.07 -8.16
C GLN A 22 -15.45 -1.50 -8.19
N THR A 23 -16.03 -1.92 -9.31
CA THR A 23 -16.61 -3.25 -9.49
C THR A 23 -15.62 -4.39 -9.30
N LEU A 24 -14.33 -4.17 -9.61
CA LEU A 24 -13.29 -5.16 -9.36
C LEU A 24 -12.89 -5.17 -7.89
N LEU A 25 -12.80 -3.99 -7.26
CA LEU A 25 -12.53 -3.87 -5.83
C LEU A 25 -13.64 -4.51 -4.99
N ASP A 26 -14.89 -4.47 -5.46
CA ASP A 26 -16.03 -5.11 -4.81
C ASP A 26 -15.91 -6.64 -4.70
N THR A 27 -14.96 -7.25 -5.40
CA THR A 27 -14.64 -8.68 -5.30
C THR A 27 -13.63 -9.02 -4.20
N LEU A 28 -13.06 -8.02 -3.51
CA LEU A 28 -12.07 -8.25 -2.46
C LEU A 28 -12.67 -9.04 -1.28
N GLU A 29 -12.05 -10.17 -0.96
CA GLU A 29 -12.39 -10.96 0.22
C GLU A 29 -11.63 -10.45 1.46
N ALA A 30 -12.23 -10.55 2.65
CA ALA A 30 -11.61 -10.08 3.90
C ALA A 30 -10.25 -10.73 4.21
N THR A 31 -9.97 -11.92 3.65
CA THR A 31 -8.68 -12.61 3.77
C THR A 31 -7.59 -12.06 2.84
N THR A 32 -7.89 -11.03 2.05
CA THR A 32 -6.95 -10.38 1.15
C THR A 32 -6.08 -9.38 1.90
N TYR A 33 -4.79 -9.39 1.60
CA TYR A 33 -3.87 -8.34 2.02
C TYR A 33 -3.81 -7.26 0.95
N VAL A 34 -4.01 -6.00 1.31
CA VAL A 34 -4.00 -4.87 0.35
C VAL A 34 -2.94 -3.86 0.75
N ALA A 35 -2.00 -3.59 -0.14
CA ALA A 35 -0.94 -2.59 0.08
C ALA A 35 -1.01 -1.47 -0.95
N ASP A 36 -0.54 -0.29 -0.57
CA ASP A 36 -0.44 0.87 -1.46
C ASP A 36 0.90 1.58 -1.23
N VAL A 37 1.67 1.81 -2.30
CA VAL A 37 2.98 2.50 -2.21
C VAL A 37 2.84 4.00 -2.01
N VAL A 38 1.65 4.57 -2.24
CA VAL A 38 1.39 6.00 -2.06
C VAL A 38 1.63 6.41 -0.61
N THR A 39 2.52 7.37 -0.40
CA THR A 39 2.89 7.87 0.94
C THR A 39 2.03 9.03 1.41
N ALA A 40 1.32 9.71 0.51
CA ALA A 40 0.42 10.81 0.81
C ALA A 40 -0.79 10.80 -0.15
N PRO A 41 -2.04 10.70 0.36
CA PRO A 41 -2.41 10.52 1.77
C PRO A 41 -2.00 9.14 2.32
N VAL A 42 -1.87 9.01 3.66
CA VAL A 42 -1.51 7.73 4.31
C VAL A 42 -2.56 6.65 4.08
N MET A 43 -3.84 7.03 4.19
CA MET A 43 -4.98 6.20 3.83
C MET A 43 -5.50 6.65 2.46
N THR A 44 -5.13 5.94 1.41
CA THR A 44 -5.69 6.17 0.08
C THR A 44 -7.14 5.69 0.00
N PRO A 45 -7.90 6.09 -1.04
CA PRO A 45 -9.23 5.56 -1.26
C PRO A 45 -9.26 4.02 -1.37
N LEU A 46 -8.23 3.41 -1.98
CA LEU A 46 -8.07 1.96 -2.02
C LEU A 46 -7.95 1.35 -0.61
N LEU A 47 -7.03 1.86 0.21
CA LEU A 47 -6.81 1.33 1.56
C LEU A 47 -8.03 1.52 2.46
N THR A 48 -8.71 2.65 2.33
CA THR A 48 -9.95 2.94 3.05
C THR A 48 -11.04 1.93 2.67
N PHE A 49 -11.19 1.66 1.36
CA PHE A 49 -12.15 0.69 0.86
C PHE A 49 -11.82 -0.74 1.32
N ALA A 50 -10.56 -1.16 1.22
CA ALA A 50 -10.10 -2.48 1.65
C ALA A 50 -10.32 -2.70 3.15
N GLN A 51 -9.99 -1.70 3.98
CA GLN A 51 -10.22 -1.75 5.42
C GLN A 51 -11.70 -1.85 5.77
N ALA A 52 -12.57 -1.12 5.07
CA ALA A 52 -14.03 -1.22 5.26
C ALA A 52 -14.60 -2.61 4.96
N ARG A 53 -13.90 -3.41 4.14
CA ARG A 53 -14.25 -4.81 3.84
C ARG A 53 -13.61 -5.83 4.79
N GLY A 54 -12.83 -5.38 5.77
CA GLY A 54 -12.13 -6.25 6.71
C GLY A 54 -10.82 -6.83 6.17
N CYS A 55 -10.30 -6.30 5.06
CA CYS A 55 -8.98 -6.68 4.57
C CYS A 55 -7.89 -6.19 5.52
N VAL A 56 -6.76 -6.91 5.55
CA VAL A 56 -5.55 -6.39 6.19
C VAL A 56 -4.88 -5.41 5.23
N VAL A 57 -4.48 -4.25 5.73
CA VAL A 57 -3.91 -3.17 4.91
C VAL A 57 -2.46 -2.85 5.25
N GLN A 58 -1.68 -2.43 4.25
CA GLN A 58 -0.34 -1.86 4.41
C GLN A 58 -0.26 -0.49 3.76
N THR A 59 0.25 0.50 4.48
CA THR A 59 0.38 1.87 4.01
C THR A 59 1.73 2.14 3.36
N GLY A 60 1.78 3.13 2.46
CA GLY A 60 3.03 3.56 1.83
C GLY A 60 4.09 4.03 2.83
N PRO A 61 3.75 4.79 3.90
CA PRO A 61 4.72 5.15 4.92
C PRO A 61 5.32 3.95 5.68
N GLU A 62 4.53 2.89 5.93
CA GLU A 62 5.06 1.65 6.54
C GLU A 62 6.04 0.95 5.60
N MET A 63 5.74 0.91 4.29
CA MET A 63 6.66 0.41 3.26
C MET A 63 7.94 1.22 3.20
N ALA A 64 7.85 2.55 3.16
CA ALA A 64 9.00 3.45 3.14
C ALA A 64 9.88 3.29 4.39
N LEU A 65 9.27 3.16 5.57
CA LEU A 65 10.00 2.90 6.82
C LEU A 65 10.71 1.55 6.79
N ALA A 66 10.07 0.50 6.27
CA ALA A 66 10.69 -0.81 6.13
C ALA A 66 11.93 -0.75 5.22
N GLN A 67 11.83 0.01 4.11
CA GLN A 67 12.95 0.23 3.20
C GLN A 67 14.11 0.98 3.89
N MET A 68 13.83 2.05 4.62
CA MET A 68 14.86 2.80 5.35
C MET A 68 15.58 1.93 6.40
N LYS A 69 14.86 1.04 7.09
CA LYS A 69 15.46 0.10 8.04
C LYS A 69 16.41 -0.87 7.35
N LEU A 70 16.06 -1.35 6.15
CA LEU A 70 16.93 -2.19 5.35
C LEU A 70 18.16 -1.39 4.92
N ASP A 71 17.99 -0.26 4.22
CA ASP A 71 19.08 0.55 3.69
C ASP A 71 20.04 1.04 4.79
N GLY A 72 19.52 1.44 5.95
CA GLY A 72 20.34 1.77 7.12
C GLY A 72 21.16 0.57 7.62
N ALA A 73 20.56 -0.61 7.72
CA ALA A 73 21.24 -1.83 8.15
C ALA A 73 22.28 -2.34 7.14
N VAL A 74 22.02 -2.25 5.83
CA VAL A 74 22.97 -2.68 4.79
C VAL A 74 24.14 -1.69 4.67
N HIS A 75 23.85 -0.39 4.76
CA HIS A 75 24.88 0.65 4.69
C HIS A 75 25.87 0.60 5.85
N TRP A 76 25.42 0.26 7.07
CA TRP A 76 26.30 0.07 8.23
C TRP A 76 27.12 -1.22 8.14
N ARG A 77 26.57 -2.32 7.59
CA ARG A 77 27.26 -3.62 7.51
C ARG A 77 28.44 -3.67 6.53
N HIS A 78 28.52 -2.76 5.56
CA HIS A 78 29.62 -2.71 4.59
C HIS A 78 30.68 -1.65 4.90
N ARG A 79 30.62 -1.01 6.08
CA ARG A 79 31.59 0.03 6.51
C ARG A 79 32.24 -0.24 7.87
N SER A 80 32.36 -1.52 8.22
CA SER A 80 33.09 -2.02 9.39
C SER A 80 34.22 -2.94 8.96
#